data_AF-A0A9W9KPQ0-F1
#
_entry.id   AF-A0A9W9KPQ0-F1
#
_cell.length_a   1.000
_cell.length_b   1.000
_cell.length_c   1.000
_cell.angle_alpha   90.00
_cell.angle_beta   90.00
_cell.angle_gamma   90.00
#
_symmetry.space_group_name_H-M   'P 1'
#
loop_
_entity.id
_entity.type
_entity.pdbx_description
1 polymer ?
#
loop_
_entity_poly.entity_id
_entity_poly.type
_entity_poly.pdbx_seq_one_letter_code
_entity_poly.pdbx_strand_id
1 'polypeptide(L)'
;MLVISLPQRFQTVNELSALNAGVRLLPYALFAPIGSLFSNIIFMRKQKPLLLLLTGACFQIIGLALLVSESVGPTIPAKIYGYEILAGFGVGITFGTLVTITPASVEPRDLAAATGAMIQFRQMGGAIGLSIGSSLLNSYLKNHLAPPVLTPKQLSTLLGNVRSIFNLPPELQRVARETFEGAYGLQLKVVVGFAAALFPSILLMVKITKSQGRFHRLAGPE
;
A
#
# COMPACT_ATOMS: atom_id res chain seq x y z
N MET A 1 -2.15 -4.98 -0.50
CA MET A 1 -0.80 -5.44 -0.92
C MET A 1 0.25 -5.19 0.17
N LEU A 2 0.65 -3.95 0.46
CA LEU A 2 1.73 -3.65 1.43
C LEU A 2 1.56 -4.27 2.83
N VAL A 3 0.34 -4.18 3.39
CA VAL A 3 -0.04 -4.78 4.69
C VAL A 3 0.12 -6.31 4.74
N ILE A 4 0.11 -6.97 3.57
CA ILE A 4 0.27 -8.44 3.47
C ILE A 4 1.74 -8.77 3.16
N SER A 5 2.36 -8.05 2.23
CA SER A 5 3.74 -8.30 1.81
C SER A 5 4.78 -8.02 2.91
N LEU A 6 4.61 -6.98 3.72
CA LEU A 6 5.58 -6.62 4.76
C LEU A 6 5.70 -7.67 5.87
N PRO A 7 4.61 -8.15 6.51
CA PRO A 7 4.72 -9.21 7.51
C PRO A 7 5.23 -10.52 6.91
N GLN A 8 4.90 -10.79 5.64
CA GLN A 8 5.40 -11.97 4.95
C GLN A 8 6.92 -11.87 4.75
N ARG A 9 7.42 -10.71 4.32
CA ARG A 9 8.85 -10.42 4.25
C ARG A 9 9.55 -10.60 5.59
N PHE A 10 9.01 -10.03 6.66
CA PHE A 10 9.61 -10.16 8.00
C PHE A 10 9.69 -11.61 8.47
N GLN A 11 8.71 -12.44 8.12
CA GLN A 11 8.73 -13.86 8.46
C GLN A 11 9.71 -14.68 7.61
N THR A 12 9.84 -14.37 6.32
CA THR A 12 10.56 -15.21 5.36
C THR A 12 12.01 -14.81 5.20
N VAL A 13 12.29 -13.50 5.20
CA VAL A 13 13.63 -12.94 5.06
C VAL A 13 14.28 -12.78 6.44
N ASN A 14 13.60 -12.10 7.37
CA ASN A 14 14.15 -11.73 8.67
C ASN A 14 13.95 -12.80 9.77
N GLU A 15 13.41 -13.97 9.43
CA GLU A 15 13.13 -15.09 10.36
C GLU A 15 12.30 -14.72 11.59
N LEU A 16 11.52 -13.64 11.50
CA LEU A 16 10.72 -13.20 12.62
C LEU A 16 9.49 -14.08 12.77
N SER A 17 9.08 -14.30 14.02
CA SER A 17 7.78 -14.91 14.31
C SER A 17 6.65 -14.03 13.72
N ALA A 18 5.52 -14.65 13.39
CA ALA A 18 4.35 -13.93 12.90
C ALA A 18 3.90 -12.81 13.84
N LEU A 19 4.07 -13.02 15.16
CA LEU A 19 3.80 -12.01 16.19
C LEU A 19 4.74 -10.81 16.07
N ASN A 20 6.05 -11.03 15.98
CA ASN A 20 7.04 -9.96 15.86
C ASN A 20 6.88 -9.18 14.54
N ALA A 21 6.56 -9.87 13.45
CA ALA A 21 6.25 -9.23 12.18
C ALA A 21 5.00 -8.33 12.27
N GLY A 22 3.96 -8.80 12.97
CA GLY A 22 2.74 -8.02 13.21
C GLY A 22 2.97 -6.78 14.09
N VAL A 23 3.73 -6.94 15.19
CA VAL A 23 4.10 -5.82 16.08
C VAL A 23 4.84 -4.73 15.32
N ARG A 24 5.72 -5.11 14.38
CA ARG A 24 6.46 -4.16 13.56
C ARG A 24 5.59 -3.43 12.53
N LEU A 25 4.43 -3.97 12.16
CA LEU A 25 3.47 -3.28 11.28
C LEU A 25 2.56 -2.30 12.04
N LEU A 26 2.56 -2.32 13.38
CA LEU A 26 1.70 -1.47 14.20
C LEU A 26 1.85 0.02 13.89
N PRO A 27 3.05 0.60 13.68
CA PRO A 27 3.17 2.03 13.37
C PRO A 27 2.38 2.40 12.11
N TYR A 28 2.47 1.61 11.04
CA TYR A 28 1.68 1.82 9.84
C TYR A 28 0.17 1.72 10.13
N ALA A 29 -0.25 0.68 10.87
CA ALA A 29 -1.67 0.41 11.16
C ALA A 29 -2.29 1.46 12.11
N LEU A 30 -1.53 2.02 13.04
CA LEU A 30 -1.98 3.03 14.01
C LEU A 30 -2.02 4.42 13.39
N PHE A 31 -1.08 4.77 12.52
CA PHE A 31 -1.03 6.12 11.93
C PHE A 31 -1.97 6.30 10.73
N ALA A 32 -2.43 5.23 10.10
CA ALA A 32 -3.48 5.31 9.09
C ALA A 32 -4.80 5.91 9.60
N PRO A 33 -5.42 5.44 10.69
CA PRO A 33 -6.62 6.09 11.24
C PRO A 33 -6.33 7.50 11.78
N ILE A 34 -5.14 7.75 12.36
CA ILE A 34 -4.75 9.11 12.80
C ILE A 34 -4.72 10.08 11.61
N GLY A 35 -4.16 9.68 10.47
CA GLY A 35 -4.16 10.49 9.25
C GLY A 35 -5.56 10.76 8.72
N SER A 36 -6.47 9.78 8.81
CA SER A 36 -7.89 9.94 8.44
C SER A 36 -8.62 10.92 9.36
N LEU A 37 -8.40 10.85 10.68
CA LEU A 37 -8.97 11.82 11.62
C LEU A 37 -8.44 13.23 11.34
N PHE A 38 -7.14 13.36 11.08
CA PHE A 38 -6.50 14.63 10.77
C PHE A 38 -7.08 15.25 9.49
N SER A 39 -7.28 14.47 8.42
CA SER A 39 -7.88 14.98 7.19
C SER A 39 -9.33 15.41 7.39
N ASN A 40 -10.12 14.66 8.17
CA ASN A 40 -11.51 15.00 8.47
C ASN A 40 -11.62 16.32 9.25
N ILE A 41 -10.78 16.53 10.26
CA ILE A 41 -10.75 17.78 11.04
C ILE A 41 -10.41 18.98 10.15
N ILE A 42 -9.42 18.83 9.27
CA ILE A 42 -9.01 19.92 8.38
C ILE A 42 -10.08 20.17 7.32
N PHE A 43 -10.74 19.13 6.82
CA PHE A 43 -11.83 19.26 5.88
C PHE A 43 -12.96 20.12 6.46
N MET A 44 -13.33 19.90 7.73
CA MET A 44 -14.34 20.72 8.42
C MET A 44 -13.97 22.20 8.50
N ARG A 45 -12.67 22.54 8.58
CA ARG A 45 -12.20 23.93 8.70
C ARG A 45 -11.93 24.62 7.37
N LYS A 46 -11.27 23.94 6.43
CA LYS A 46 -10.74 24.55 5.20
C LYS A 46 -11.55 24.22 3.95
N GLN A 47 -12.41 23.20 3.96
CA GLN A 47 -13.23 22.74 2.82
C GLN A 47 -12.48 22.61 1.47
N LYS A 48 -11.16 22.39 1.48
CA LYS A 48 -10.33 22.20 0.28
C LYS A 48 -9.85 20.75 0.16
N PRO A 49 -10.72 19.80 -0.23
CA PRO A 49 -10.40 18.38 -0.26
C PRO A 49 -9.29 18.01 -1.24
N LEU A 50 -9.18 18.74 -2.36
CA LEU A 50 -8.17 18.47 -3.39
C LEU A 50 -6.74 18.71 -2.88
N LEU A 51 -6.55 19.74 -2.04
CA LEU A 51 -5.27 20.00 -1.41
C LEU A 51 -4.93 18.92 -0.39
N LEU A 52 -5.92 18.44 0.38
CA LEU A 52 -5.74 17.34 1.32
C LEU A 52 -5.33 16.04 0.60
N LEU A 53 -6.01 15.68 -0.49
CA LEU A 53 -5.65 14.53 -1.31
C LEU A 53 -4.22 14.63 -1.85
N LEU A 54 -3.82 15.81 -2.33
CA LEU A 54 -2.46 16.03 -2.83
C LEU A 54 -1.42 15.87 -1.71
N THR A 55 -1.68 16.46 -0.53
CA THR A 55 -0.76 16.31 0.61
C THR A 55 -0.65 14.86 1.08
N GLY A 56 -1.77 14.13 1.16
CA GLY A 56 -1.80 12.72 1.52
C GLY A 56 -1.02 11.85 0.53
N ALA A 57 -1.21 12.09 -0.78
CA ALA A 57 -0.47 11.42 -1.83
C ALA A 57 1.04 11.70 -1.76
N CYS A 58 1.45 12.94 -1.47
CA CYS A 58 2.86 13.29 -1.26
C CYS A 58 3.46 12.52 -0.07
N PHE A 59 2.81 12.54 1.11
CA PHE A 59 3.28 11.81 2.29
C PHE A 59 3.36 10.31 2.03
N GLN A 60 2.35 9.75 1.35
CA GLN A 60 2.32 8.35 0.98
C GLN A 60 3.48 7.98 0.05
N ILE A 61 3.71 8.74 -1.02
CA ILE A 61 4.82 8.46 -1.96
C ILE A 61 6.17 8.62 -1.28
N ILE A 62 6.37 9.66 -0.47
CA ILE A 62 7.63 9.87 0.24
C ILE A 62 7.90 8.71 1.20
N GLY A 63 6.92 8.30 2.00
CA GLY A 63 7.05 7.16 2.91
C GLY A 63 7.37 5.86 2.17
N LEU A 64 6.67 5.59 1.06
CA LEU A 64 6.91 4.39 0.25
C LEU A 64 8.25 4.43 -0.49
N ALA A 65 8.66 5.59 -1.01
CA ALA A 65 9.94 5.76 -1.70
C ALA A 65 11.11 5.57 -0.73
N LEU A 66 11.00 6.07 0.51
CA LEU A 66 11.99 5.84 1.56
C LEU A 66 12.05 4.34 1.95
N LEU A 67 10.91 3.65 2.01
CA LEU A 67 10.88 2.20 2.22
C LEU A 67 11.51 1.40 1.06
N VAL A 68 11.43 1.89 -0.18
CA VAL A 68 12.10 1.29 -1.34
C VAL A 68 13.60 1.58 -1.34
N SER A 69 14.01 2.78 -0.89
CA SER A 69 15.40 3.19 -0.86
C SER A 69 16.21 2.44 0.18
N GLU A 70 15.58 1.94 1.25
CA GLU A 70 16.29 1.10 2.19
C GLU A 70 16.47 -0.32 1.69
N SER A 71 17.71 -0.77 1.79
CA SER A 71 18.10 -2.13 1.41
C SER A 71 17.24 -3.14 2.14
N VAL A 72 16.66 -4.06 1.37
CA VAL A 72 15.92 -5.20 1.88
C VAL A 72 16.94 -6.19 2.43
N GLY A 73 17.43 -5.95 3.65
CA GLY A 73 18.44 -6.79 4.29
C GLY A 73 17.95 -7.50 5.56
N PRO A 74 18.81 -8.34 6.16
CA PRO A 74 18.51 -9.11 7.37
C PRO A 74 18.34 -8.21 8.61
N THR A 75 18.99 -7.05 8.65
CA THR A 75 18.86 -6.07 9.74
C THR A 75 17.77 -5.05 9.43
N ILE A 76 16.88 -4.82 10.39
CA ILE A 76 15.77 -3.85 10.28
C ILE A 76 16.20 -2.54 10.96
N PRO A 77 16.59 -1.49 10.23
CA PRO A 77 16.92 -0.20 10.82
C PRO A 77 15.68 0.44 11.46
N ALA A 78 15.86 1.11 12.61
CA ALA A 78 14.79 1.81 13.32
C ALA A 78 14.09 2.90 12.49
N LYS A 79 14.76 3.41 11.44
CA LYS A 79 14.20 4.40 10.51
C LYS A 79 12.99 3.88 9.73
N ILE A 80 12.87 2.56 9.54
CA ILE A 80 11.72 1.94 8.84
C ILE A 80 10.40 2.30 9.53
N TYR A 81 10.37 2.36 10.86
CA TYR A 81 9.16 2.74 11.60
C TYR A 81 8.73 4.18 11.28
N GLY A 82 9.68 5.10 11.09
CA GLY A 82 9.40 6.48 10.66
C GLY A 82 8.80 6.52 9.26
N TYR A 83 9.32 5.70 8.34
CA TYR A 83 8.81 5.63 6.97
C TYR A 83 7.42 4.97 6.90
N GLU A 84 7.17 3.96 7.72
CA GLU A 84 5.85 3.34 7.91
C GLU A 84 4.83 4.33 8.47
N ILE A 85 5.24 5.17 9.42
CA ILE A 85 4.39 6.25 9.94
C ILE A 85 4.02 7.24 8.82
N LEU A 86 4.99 7.71 8.02
CA LEU A 86 4.71 8.60 6.89
C LEU A 86 3.78 7.96 5.87
N ALA A 87 4.06 6.71 5.48
CA ALA A 87 3.26 5.99 4.50
C ALA A 87 1.82 5.73 5.01
N GLY A 88 1.69 5.29 6.27
CA GLY A 88 0.40 5.05 6.92
C GLY A 88 -0.41 6.34 7.04
N PHE A 89 0.22 7.43 7.50
CA PHE A 89 -0.42 8.73 7.64
C PHE A 89 -0.91 9.28 6.30
N GLY A 90 -0.10 9.18 5.22
CA GLY A 90 -0.49 9.61 3.88
C GLY A 90 -1.67 8.82 3.30
N VAL A 91 -1.67 7.49 3.48
CA VAL A 91 -2.81 6.62 3.15
C VAL A 91 -4.06 7.03 3.93
N GLY A 92 -3.88 7.30 5.24
CA GLY A 92 -4.94 7.76 6.13
C GLY A 92 -5.60 9.04 5.65
N ILE A 93 -4.81 10.08 5.35
CA ILE A 93 -5.29 11.36 4.84
C ILE A 93 -6.10 11.16 3.55
N THR A 94 -5.54 10.41 2.61
CA THR A 94 -6.14 10.18 1.29
C THR A 94 -7.48 9.46 1.43
N PHE A 95 -7.51 8.39 2.23
CA PHE A 95 -8.71 7.60 2.45
C PHE A 95 -9.78 8.37 3.23
N GLY A 96 -9.40 9.05 4.32
CA GLY A 96 -10.32 9.87 5.10
C GLY A 96 -10.97 10.96 4.26
N THR A 97 -10.16 11.66 3.44
CA THR A 97 -10.67 12.70 2.55
C THR A 97 -11.67 12.14 1.53
N LEU A 98 -11.42 10.96 0.96
CA LEU A 98 -12.34 10.32 0.00
C LEU A 98 -13.68 9.94 0.65
N VAL A 99 -13.64 9.41 1.87
CA VAL A 99 -14.82 9.06 2.65
C VAL A 99 -15.66 10.29 2.97
N THR A 100 -15.02 11.43 3.28
CA THR A 100 -15.73 12.67 3.58
C THR A 100 -16.24 13.39 2.34
N ILE A 101 -15.51 13.38 1.22
CA ILE A 101 -15.89 14.11 0.01
C ILE A 101 -17.07 13.46 -0.73
N THR A 102 -17.21 12.14 -0.62
CA THR A 102 -18.20 11.40 -1.42
C THR A 102 -19.63 11.77 -1.02
N PRO A 103 -20.01 11.75 0.27
CA PRO A 103 -21.30 12.26 0.72
C PRO A 103 -21.53 13.74 0.39
N ALA A 104 -20.47 14.56 0.44
CA ALA A 104 -20.57 16.00 0.18
C ALA A 104 -20.80 16.35 -1.30
N SER A 105 -20.58 15.41 -2.22
CA SER A 105 -20.62 15.65 -3.67
C SER A 105 -21.90 15.15 -4.36
N VAL A 106 -22.76 14.45 -3.62
CA VAL A 106 -23.96 13.78 -4.14
C VAL A 106 -25.21 14.25 -3.41
N GLU A 107 -26.37 14.09 -4.04
CA GLU A 107 -27.65 14.39 -3.38
C GLU A 107 -28.00 13.31 -2.36
N PRO A 108 -28.78 13.61 -1.30
CA PRO A 108 -29.14 12.65 -0.26
C PRO A 108 -29.78 11.36 -0.80
N ARG A 109 -30.51 11.46 -1.92
CA ARG A 109 -31.12 10.30 -2.61
C ARG A 109 -30.10 9.30 -3.14
N ASP A 110 -28.93 9.78 -3.58
CA ASP A 110 -27.87 8.98 -4.21
C ASP A 110 -26.75 8.63 -3.23
N LEU A 111 -26.82 9.10 -1.98
CA LEU A 111 -25.79 8.93 -0.96
C LEU A 111 -25.41 7.45 -0.75
N ALA A 112 -26.42 6.58 -0.64
CA ALA A 112 -26.22 5.15 -0.43
C ALA A 112 -25.53 4.49 -1.63
N ALA A 113 -25.98 4.83 -2.85
CA ALA A 113 -25.41 4.31 -4.08
C ALA A 113 -23.96 4.77 -4.28
N ALA A 114 -23.67 6.05 -4.07
CA ALA A 114 -22.33 6.61 -4.20
C ALA A 114 -21.34 6.04 -3.18
N THR A 115 -21.77 5.90 -1.92
CA THR A 115 -20.95 5.32 -0.86
C THR A 115 -20.68 3.84 -1.14
N GLY A 116 -21.71 3.09 -1.58
CA GLY A 116 -21.57 1.69 -1.99
C GLY A 116 -20.58 1.52 -3.14
N ALA A 117 -20.70 2.34 -4.19
CA ALA A 117 -19.78 2.34 -5.32
C ALA A 117 -18.33 2.63 -4.89
N MET A 118 -18.11 3.63 -4.03
CA MET A 118 -16.78 3.95 -3.49
C MET A 118 -16.16 2.76 -2.76
N ILE A 119 -16.91 2.11 -1.87
CA ILE A 119 -16.44 0.92 -1.14
C ILE A 119 -16.17 -0.23 -2.11
N GLN A 120 -17.01 -0.43 -3.12
CA GLN A 120 -16.82 -1.47 -4.12
C GLN A 120 -15.52 -1.26 -4.92
N PHE A 121 -15.27 -0.05 -5.42
CA PHE A 121 -14.02 0.29 -6.10
C PHE A 121 -12.80 0.09 -5.19
N ARG A 122 -12.91 0.40 -3.90
CA ARG A 122 -11.86 0.13 -2.90
C ARG A 122 -11.59 -1.37 -2.78
N GLN A 123 -12.62 -2.19 -2.63
CA GLN A 123 -12.45 -3.64 -2.49
C GLN A 123 -11.86 -4.25 -3.77
N MET A 124 -12.31 -3.79 -4.94
CA MET A 124 -11.74 -4.18 -6.24
C MET A 124 -10.27 -3.81 -6.34
N GLY A 125 -9.89 -2.56 -6.02
CA GLY A 125 -8.50 -2.13 -6.02
C GLY A 125 -7.62 -2.94 -5.06
N GLY A 126 -8.15 -3.28 -3.88
CA GLY A 126 -7.49 -4.15 -2.91
C GLY A 126 -7.22 -5.56 -3.46
N ALA A 127 -8.22 -6.17 -4.11
CA ALA A 127 -8.12 -7.49 -4.72
C ALA A 127 -7.17 -7.51 -5.93
N ILE A 128 -7.27 -6.53 -6.83
CA ILE A 128 -6.40 -6.38 -8.00
C ILE A 128 -4.95 -6.19 -7.53
N GLY A 129 -4.70 -5.28 -6.60
CA GLY A 129 -3.36 -5.02 -6.07
C GLY A 129 -2.75 -6.25 -5.38
N LEU A 130 -3.57 -7.02 -4.64
CA LEU A 130 -3.09 -8.27 -4.02
C LEU A 130 -2.80 -9.35 -5.07
N SER A 131 -3.64 -9.50 -6.08
CA SER A 131 -3.43 -10.46 -7.17
C SER A 131 -2.14 -10.15 -7.94
N ILE A 132 -1.91 -8.87 -8.29
CA ILE A 132 -0.68 -8.42 -8.94
C ILE A 132 0.54 -8.70 -8.06
N GLY A 133 0.47 -8.37 -6.76
CA GLY A 133 1.56 -8.65 -5.83
C GLY A 133 1.89 -10.14 -5.74
N SER A 134 0.88 -11.00 -5.61
CA SER A 134 1.05 -12.44 -5.57
C SER A 134 1.63 -12.99 -6.89
N SER A 135 1.10 -12.58 -8.03
CA SER A 135 1.61 -12.99 -9.34
C SER A 135 3.05 -12.54 -9.56
N LEU A 136 3.40 -11.31 -9.17
CA LEU A 136 4.79 -10.81 -9.24
C LEU A 136 5.73 -11.66 -8.39
N LEU A 137 5.35 -11.98 -7.14
CA LEU A 137 6.16 -12.84 -6.27
C LEU A 137 6.36 -14.22 -6.90
N ASN A 138 5.27 -14.86 -7.32
CA ASN A 138 5.32 -16.20 -7.91
C ASN A 138 6.17 -16.23 -9.19
N SER A 139 5.98 -15.25 -10.09
CA SER A 139 6.75 -15.16 -11.33
C SER A 139 8.23 -14.85 -11.06
N TYR A 140 8.53 -13.96 -10.12
CA TYR A 140 9.91 -13.63 -9.77
C TYR A 140 10.65 -14.83 -9.20
N LEU A 141 10.00 -15.56 -8.27
CA LEU A 141 10.54 -16.79 -7.71
C LEU A 141 10.76 -17.84 -8.81
N LYS A 142 9.76 -18.10 -9.66
CA LYS A 142 9.91 -19.07 -10.76
C LYS A 142 11.09 -18.73 -11.68
N ASN A 143 11.30 -17.46 -12.00
CA ASN A 143 12.37 -17.06 -12.92
C ASN A 143 13.78 -17.19 -12.31
N HIS A 144 13.93 -17.02 -10.99
CA HIS A 144 15.24 -17.02 -10.34
C HIS A 144 15.57 -18.33 -9.60
N LEU A 145 14.54 -19.13 -9.27
CA LEU A 145 14.66 -20.39 -8.55
C LEU A 145 14.31 -21.61 -9.42
N ALA A 146 14.00 -21.41 -10.70
CA ALA A 146 13.86 -22.52 -11.65
C ALA A 146 15.13 -23.39 -11.72
N PRO A 147 15.01 -24.62 -12.26
CA PRO A 147 16.17 -25.47 -12.51
C PRO A 147 17.29 -24.71 -13.24
N PRO A 148 18.56 -24.83 -12.82
CA PRO A 148 19.10 -25.88 -11.95
C PRO A 148 19.05 -25.59 -10.43
N VAL A 149 18.48 -24.46 -9.98
CA VAL A 149 18.57 -24.03 -8.57
C VAL A 149 17.67 -24.86 -7.65
N LEU A 150 16.38 -24.99 -7.98
CA LEU A 150 15.45 -25.87 -7.26
C LEU A 150 14.78 -26.85 -8.23
N THR A 151 14.49 -28.05 -7.74
CA THR A 151 13.69 -29.01 -8.49
C THR A 151 12.24 -28.51 -8.63
N PRO A 152 11.50 -28.91 -9.68
CA PRO A 152 10.11 -28.50 -9.86
C PRO A 152 9.20 -28.81 -8.65
N LYS A 153 9.49 -29.91 -7.93
CA LYS A 153 8.78 -30.32 -6.71
C LYS A 153 9.09 -29.41 -5.52
N GLN A 154 10.34 -29.00 -5.34
CA GLN A 154 10.71 -28.05 -4.28
C GLN A 154 10.14 -26.66 -4.57
N LEU A 155 10.18 -26.24 -5.84
CA LEU A 155 9.63 -24.96 -6.27
C LEU A 155 8.10 -24.89 -6.06
N SER A 156 7.34 -25.91 -6.48
CA SER A 156 5.90 -25.94 -6.25
C SER A 156 5.53 -25.96 -4.76
N THR A 157 6.31 -26.68 -3.95
CA THR A 157 6.16 -26.70 -2.49
C THR A 157 6.42 -25.32 -1.88
N LEU A 158 7.47 -24.62 -2.32
CA LEU A 158 7.83 -23.28 -1.84
C LEU A 158 6.78 -22.22 -2.23
N LEU A 159 6.21 -22.32 -3.44
CA LEU A 159 5.15 -21.41 -3.90
C LEU A 159 3.84 -21.64 -3.14
N GLY A 160 3.54 -22.89 -2.76
CA GLY A 160 2.37 -23.23 -1.96
C GLY A 160 2.55 -22.91 -0.46
N ASN A 161 3.77 -23.02 0.05
CA ASN A 161 4.10 -22.73 1.45
C ASN A 161 5.48 -22.11 1.57
N VAL A 162 5.52 -20.81 1.82
CA VAL A 162 6.78 -20.06 1.91
C VAL A 162 7.64 -20.50 3.10
N ARG A 163 7.05 -21.10 4.15
CA ARG A 163 7.82 -21.68 5.27
C ARG A 163 8.60 -22.93 4.89
N SER A 164 8.31 -23.55 3.75
CA SER A 164 9.09 -24.67 3.25
C SER A 164 10.53 -24.28 2.88
N ILE A 165 10.85 -22.98 2.87
CA ILE A 165 12.24 -22.49 2.79
C ILE A 165 13.13 -23.10 3.88
N PHE A 166 12.62 -23.31 5.09
CA PHE A 166 13.39 -23.88 6.20
C PHE A 166 13.73 -25.38 6.01
N ASN A 167 13.05 -26.06 5.08
CA ASN A 167 13.30 -27.46 4.77
C ASN A 167 14.38 -27.64 3.68
N LEU A 168 14.86 -26.54 3.08
CA LEU A 168 15.91 -26.59 2.07
C LEU A 168 17.30 -26.68 2.72
N PRO A 169 18.32 -27.24 2.02
CA PRO A 169 19.71 -27.15 2.42
C PRO A 169 20.14 -25.68 2.68
N PRO A 170 21.02 -25.40 3.66
CA PRO A 170 21.40 -24.03 4.04
C PRO A 170 21.84 -23.14 2.87
N GLU A 171 22.58 -23.71 1.91
CA GLU A 171 23.01 -22.99 0.69
C GLU A 171 21.82 -22.50 -0.16
N LEU A 172 20.81 -23.36 -0.34
CA LEU A 172 19.60 -23.02 -1.09
C LEU A 172 18.67 -22.08 -0.30
N GLN A 173 18.72 -22.12 1.04
CA GLN A 173 17.98 -21.15 1.86
C GLN A 173 18.48 -19.73 1.63
N ARG A 174 19.81 -19.53 1.57
CA ARG A 174 20.39 -18.21 1.32
C ARG A 174 19.95 -17.66 -0.04
N VAL A 175 20.08 -18.47 -1.10
CA VAL A 175 19.65 -18.09 -2.45
C VAL A 175 18.15 -17.80 -2.53
N ALA A 176 17.32 -18.62 -1.87
CA ALA A 176 15.89 -18.38 -1.80
C ALA A 176 15.57 -17.06 -1.08
N ARG A 177 16.22 -16.76 0.05
CA ARG A 177 16.03 -15.51 0.80
C ARG A 177 16.41 -14.29 -0.02
N GLU A 178 17.58 -14.29 -0.65
CA GLU A 178 18.02 -13.20 -1.53
C GLU A 178 17.02 -12.99 -2.68
N THR A 179 16.46 -14.07 -3.22
CA THR A 179 15.42 -14.00 -4.24
C THR A 179 14.11 -13.40 -3.70
N PHE A 180 13.69 -13.79 -2.49
CA PHE A 180 12.53 -13.19 -1.81
C PHE A 180 12.75 -11.70 -1.54
N GLU A 181 13.94 -11.30 -1.10
CA GLU A 181 14.30 -9.90 -0.89
C GLU A 181 14.11 -9.08 -2.18
N GLY A 182 14.64 -9.59 -3.29
CA GLY A 182 14.46 -8.98 -4.62
C GLY A 182 12.99 -8.88 -5.03
N ALA A 183 12.21 -9.95 -4.80
CA ALA A 183 10.78 -9.96 -5.12
C ALA A 183 9.98 -8.95 -4.30
N TYR A 184 10.25 -8.83 -2.99
CA TYR A 184 9.61 -7.82 -2.14
C TYR A 184 10.04 -6.40 -2.51
N GLY A 185 11.30 -6.19 -2.90
CA GLY A 185 11.77 -4.92 -3.44
C GLY A 185 11.00 -4.52 -4.71
N LEU A 186 10.78 -5.46 -5.63
CA LEU A 186 9.96 -5.22 -6.82
C LEU A 186 8.49 -4.91 -6.47
N GLN A 187 7.90 -5.66 -5.53
CA GLN A 187 6.55 -5.37 -5.05
C GLN A 187 6.42 -3.95 -4.48
N LEU A 188 7.38 -3.50 -3.67
CA LEU A 188 7.38 -2.14 -3.12
C LEU A 188 7.48 -1.08 -4.22
N LYS A 189 8.33 -1.28 -5.24
CA LYS A 189 8.41 -0.39 -6.41
C LYS A 189 7.08 -0.29 -7.16
N VAL A 190 6.39 -1.42 -7.36
CA VAL A 190 5.06 -1.44 -7.99
C VAL A 190 4.02 -0.70 -7.16
N VAL A 191 4.06 -0.84 -5.83
CA VAL A 191 3.19 -0.07 -4.91
C VAL A 191 3.45 1.44 -5.01
N VAL A 192 4.71 1.87 -5.13
CA VAL A 192 5.05 3.27 -5.40
C VAL A 192 4.46 3.73 -6.73
N GLY A 193 4.53 2.91 -7.78
CA GLY A 193 3.91 3.20 -9.08
C GLY A 193 2.39 3.40 -8.98
N PHE A 194 1.69 2.53 -8.25
CA PHE A 194 0.26 2.70 -7.98
C PHE A 194 -0.04 3.95 -7.15
N ALA A 195 0.81 4.29 -6.18
CA ALA A 195 0.67 5.52 -5.40
C ALA A 195 0.89 6.77 -6.28
N ALA A 196 1.84 6.73 -7.23
CA ALA A 196 2.05 7.79 -8.21
C ALA A 196 0.84 8.02 -9.11
N ALA A 197 0.08 6.97 -9.44
CA ALA A 197 -1.15 7.07 -10.21
C ALA A 197 -2.27 7.87 -9.49
N LEU A 198 -2.13 8.17 -8.20
CA LEU A 198 -3.05 9.09 -7.49
C LEU A 198 -2.95 10.52 -8.03
N PHE A 199 -1.77 10.98 -8.45
CA PHE A 199 -1.58 12.35 -8.97
C PHE A 199 -2.40 12.64 -10.24
N PRO A 200 -2.32 11.84 -11.32
CA PRO A 200 -3.17 12.05 -12.49
C PRO A 200 -4.65 11.86 -12.17
N SER A 201 -4.99 10.95 -11.23
CA SER A 201 -6.37 10.75 -10.78
C SER A 201 -6.93 12.02 -10.09
N ILE A 202 -6.15 12.64 -9.21
CA ILE A 202 -6.49 13.91 -8.56
C ILE A 202 -6.59 15.03 -9.60
N LEU A 203 -5.66 15.10 -10.55
CA LEU A 203 -5.69 16.11 -11.62
C LEU A 203 -6.95 15.99 -12.48
N LEU A 204 -7.35 14.77 -12.81
CA LEU A 204 -8.58 14.49 -13.56
C LEU A 204 -9.81 14.93 -12.76
N MET A 205 -9.82 14.68 -11.45
CA MET A 205 -10.87 15.16 -10.55
C MET A 205 -10.96 16.70 -10.56
N VAL A 206 -9.82 17.41 -10.48
CA VAL A 206 -9.78 18.89 -10.59
C VAL A 206 -10.39 19.36 -11.91
N LYS A 207 -10.04 18.71 -13.03
CA LYS A 207 -10.54 19.08 -14.35
C LYS A 207 -12.05 18.89 -14.46
N ILE A 208 -12.58 17.77 -13.97
CA ILE A 208 -14.03 17.49 -13.95
C ILE A 208 -14.75 18.51 -13.05
N THR A 209 -14.23 18.79 -11.86
CA THR A 209 -14.85 19.75 -10.93
C THR A 209 -14.87 21.17 -11.51
N LYS A 210 -13.80 21.61 -12.19
CA LYS A 210 -13.77 22.90 -12.89
C LYS A 210 -14.76 22.93 -14.06
N SER A 211 -14.82 21.87 -14.86
CA SER A 211 -15.71 21.76 -16.01
C SER A 211 -17.19 21.78 -15.64
N GLN A 212 -17.55 21.32 -14.45
CA GLN A 212 -18.94 21.25 -13.98
C GLN A 212 -19.43 22.54 -13.28
N GLY A 213 -18.62 23.61 -13.21
CA GLY A 213 -19.00 24.87 -12.55
C GLY A 213 -19.28 24.77 -11.04
N ARG A 214 -19.16 23.57 -10.45
CA ARG A 214 -19.47 23.24 -9.04
C ARG A 214 -18.46 23.81 -8.03
N PHE A 215 -17.49 24.61 -8.47
CA PHE A 215 -16.53 25.29 -7.59
C PHE A 215 -17.20 26.25 -6.58
N HIS A 216 -18.40 26.76 -6.88
CA HIS A 216 -19.16 27.64 -5.99
C HIS A 216 -19.86 26.95 -4.80
N ARG A 217 -19.94 25.60 -4.76
CA ARG A 217 -20.54 24.87 -3.60
C ARG A 217 -19.51 24.24 -2.65
N LEU A 218 -18.23 24.24 -3.02
CA LEU A 218 -17.13 23.72 -2.20
C LEU A 218 -16.18 24.82 -1.68
N ALA A 219 -16.29 26.04 -2.22
CA ALA A 219 -15.87 27.24 -1.51
C ALA A 219 -17.03 27.59 -0.57
N GLY A 220 -16.78 27.63 0.74
CA GLY A 220 -17.81 27.90 1.74
C GLY A 220 -18.61 29.19 1.45
N PRO A 221 -19.79 29.34 2.08
CA PRO A 221 -20.63 30.52 1.88
C PRO A 221 -19.87 31.78 2.31
N GLU A 222 -19.77 32.75 1.42
CA GLU A 222 -19.66 34.16 1.80
C GLU A 222 -21.06 34.75 1.93
#